data_AF-A0A3A4P2I8-F1
#
_entry.id   AF-A0A3A4P2I8-F1
#
_cell.length_a   1.000
_cell.length_b   1.000
_cell.length_c   1.000
_cell.angle_alpha   90.00
_cell.angle_beta   90.00
_cell.angle_gamma   90.00
#
_symmetry.space_group_name_H-M   'P 1'
#
loop_
_entity.id
_entity.type
_entity.pdbx_description
1 polymer ?
#
loop_
_entity_poly.entity_id
_entity_poly.type
_entity_poly.pdbx_seq_one_letter_code
_entity_poly.pdbx_strand_id
1 'polypeptide(L)'
;MPPTPTPESPTPVPPSPTPTPTPVVIERPGDIDGDGEVTQDDIIALLEIFLRGETPSDLILRIGDTNGDGKITPQDAQNLFLRLNPRN
;
A
#
# COMPACT_ATOMS: atom_id res chain seq x y z
N MET A 1 -51.23 26.16 33.82
CA MET A 1 -50.69 25.62 32.56
C MET A 1 -49.35 24.97 32.88
N PRO A 2 -49.19 23.65 32.68
CA PRO A 2 -47.88 23.02 32.79
C PRO A 2 -46.99 23.49 31.62
N PRO A 3 -45.67 23.66 31.81
CA PRO A 3 -44.77 23.97 30.71
C PRO A 3 -44.65 22.75 29.78
N THR A 4 -44.81 22.98 28.47
CA THR A 4 -44.58 22.01 27.40
C THR A 4 -43.14 21.47 27.47
N PRO A 5 -42.91 20.14 27.42
CA PRO A 5 -41.57 19.64 27.20
C PRO A 5 -41.11 20.02 25.79
N THR A 6 -40.02 20.78 25.72
CA THR A 6 -39.33 21.11 24.46
C THR A 6 -38.79 19.79 23.86
N PRO A 7 -38.94 19.52 22.55
CA PRO A 7 -38.28 18.37 21.94
C PRO A 7 -36.77 18.59 22.01
N GLU A 8 -36.06 17.70 22.72
CA GLU A 8 -34.60 17.67 22.72
C GLU A 8 -34.14 17.41 21.28
N SER A 9 -33.44 18.39 20.71
CA SER A 9 -32.77 18.28 19.42
C SER A 9 -31.89 17.03 19.43
N PRO A 10 -31.88 16.17 18.39
CA PRO A 10 -31.01 15.02 18.36
C PRO A 10 -29.56 15.50 18.47
N THR A 11 -28.89 15.07 19.53
CA THR A 11 -27.45 15.26 19.75
C THR A 11 -26.71 14.82 18.48
N PRO A 12 -25.80 15.63 17.91
CA PRO A 12 -24.97 15.16 16.82
C PRO A 12 -24.16 13.97 17.31
N VAL A 13 -24.37 12.80 16.70
CA VAL A 13 -23.53 11.62 16.92
C VAL A 13 -22.09 12.06 16.62
N PRO A 14 -21.13 11.88 17.55
CA PRO A 14 -19.73 12.20 17.26
C PRO A 14 -19.30 11.42 16.00
N PRO A 15 -18.50 12.02 15.10
CA PRO A 15 -17.99 11.27 13.96
C PRO A 15 -17.29 10.01 14.50
N SER A 16 -17.73 8.85 14.00
CA SER A 16 -17.03 7.58 14.20
C SER A 16 -15.53 7.84 14.03
N PRO A 17 -14.64 7.30 14.89
CA PRO A 17 -13.22 7.47 14.69
C PRO A 17 -12.91 7.05 13.25
N THR A 18 -12.44 8.00 12.44
CA THR A 18 -11.81 7.69 11.17
C THR A 18 -10.81 6.57 11.46
N PRO A 19 -10.76 5.48 10.69
CA PRO A 19 -9.69 4.50 10.87
C PRO A 19 -8.38 5.29 10.77
N THR A 20 -7.69 5.46 11.89
CA THR A 20 -6.31 5.94 11.91
C THR A 20 -5.62 5.09 10.86
N PRO A 21 -4.92 5.67 9.87
CA PRO A 21 -4.13 4.86 8.95
C PRO A 21 -3.23 4.02 9.84
N THR A 22 -3.54 2.73 9.93
CA THR A 22 -2.64 1.74 10.51
C THR A 22 -1.30 2.05 9.90
N PRO A 23 -0.22 2.25 10.69
CA PRO A 23 1.09 2.42 10.11
C PRO A 23 1.25 1.24 9.18
N VAL A 24 1.22 1.52 7.88
CA VAL A 24 1.41 0.52 6.85
C VAL A 24 2.76 -0.03 7.22
N VAL A 25 2.79 -1.27 7.71
CA VAL A 25 4.03 -1.97 7.98
C VAL A 25 4.75 -1.85 6.64
N ILE A 26 5.81 -1.04 6.61
CA ILE A 26 6.55 -0.82 5.38
C ILE A 26 7.34 -2.11 5.23
N GLU A 27 6.68 -3.08 4.64
CA GLU A 27 7.28 -4.31 4.13
C GLU A 27 8.39 -3.87 3.17
N ARG A 28 9.48 -4.60 3.23
CA ARG A 28 10.80 -4.09 2.90
C ARG A 28 10.81 -3.50 1.46
N PRO A 29 11.56 -2.44 1.14
CA PRO A 29 11.62 -1.97 -0.25
C PRO A 29 12.09 -3.11 -1.17
N GLY A 30 11.23 -3.57 -2.08
CA GLY A 30 11.44 -4.73 -2.94
C GLY A 30 10.73 -6.02 -2.51
N ASP A 31 10.06 -6.06 -1.35
CA ASP A 31 9.23 -7.16 -0.84
C ASP A 31 7.79 -6.93 -1.32
N ILE A 32 7.40 -7.64 -2.36
CA ILE A 32 6.18 -7.39 -3.16
C ILE A 32 5.07 -8.34 -2.73
N ASP A 33 5.43 -9.55 -2.32
CA ASP A 33 4.49 -10.55 -1.82
C ASP A 33 4.23 -10.44 -0.31
N GLY A 34 5.04 -9.65 0.42
CA GLY A 34 4.86 -9.35 1.83
C GLY A 34 5.32 -10.45 2.76
N ASP A 35 6.21 -11.34 2.29
CA ASP A 35 6.73 -12.45 3.07
C ASP A 35 7.83 -12.03 4.09
N GLY A 36 8.31 -10.79 3.97
CA GLY A 36 9.31 -10.19 4.85
C GLY A 36 10.77 -10.41 4.37
N GLU A 37 10.97 -11.15 3.30
CA GLU A 37 12.24 -11.31 2.59
C GLU A 37 12.20 -10.54 1.25
N VAL A 38 13.36 -10.37 0.61
CA VAL A 38 13.43 -9.81 -0.74
C VAL A 38 14.14 -10.83 -1.59
N THR A 39 13.38 -11.52 -2.44
CA THR A 39 13.80 -12.72 -3.15
C THR A 39 13.48 -12.62 -4.63
N GLN A 40 13.72 -13.73 -5.35
CA GLN A 40 13.41 -13.81 -6.76
C GLN A 40 11.90 -13.91 -7.02
N ASP A 41 11.11 -14.33 -6.02
CA ASP A 41 9.66 -14.43 -6.12
C ASP A 41 9.00 -13.04 -6.18
N ASP A 42 9.56 -12.05 -5.49
CA ASP A 42 9.15 -10.64 -5.60
C ASP A 42 9.27 -10.06 -7.01
N ILE A 43 10.32 -10.47 -7.72
CA ILE A 43 10.56 -10.06 -9.11
C ILE A 43 9.46 -10.63 -10.01
N ILE A 44 9.06 -11.87 -9.76
CA ILE A 44 7.97 -12.52 -10.48
C ILE A 44 6.65 -11.82 -10.15
N ALA A 45 6.39 -11.53 -8.87
CA ALA A 45 5.19 -10.82 -8.43
C ALA A 45 5.07 -9.43 -9.08
N LEU A 46 6.16 -8.66 -9.14
CA LEU A 46 6.22 -7.38 -9.87
C LEU A 46 5.83 -7.53 -11.34
N LEU A 47 6.37 -8.54 -12.01
CA LEU A 47 6.07 -8.80 -13.41
C LEU A 47 4.62 -9.24 -13.61
N GLU A 48 4.08 -10.06 -12.71
CA GLU A 48 2.67 -10.46 -12.73
C GLU A 48 1.73 -9.27 -12.57
N ILE A 49 2.01 -8.35 -11.64
CA ILE A 49 1.24 -7.12 -11.42
C ILE A 49 1.25 -6.28 -12.70
N PHE A 50 2.43 -6.10 -13.30
CA PHE A 50 2.57 -5.39 -14.57
C PHE A 50 1.80 -6.06 -15.71
N LEU A 51 1.89 -7.39 -15.84
CA LEU A 51 1.23 -8.17 -16.90
C LEU A 51 -0.30 -8.22 -16.75
N ARG A 52 -0.79 -8.25 -15.50
CA ARG A 52 -2.23 -8.15 -15.20
C ARG A 52 -2.80 -6.79 -15.60
N GLY A 53 -1.95 -5.76 -15.72
CA GLY A 53 -2.38 -4.39 -15.98
C GLY A 53 -3.25 -3.82 -14.86
N GLU A 54 -3.15 -4.42 -13.67
CA GLU A 54 -3.87 -3.95 -12.49
C GLU A 54 -3.21 -2.69 -11.97
N THR A 55 -4.02 -1.77 -11.44
CA THR A 55 -3.49 -0.55 -10.82
C THR A 55 -2.89 -0.97 -9.47
N PRO A 56 -1.56 -0.80 -9.26
CA PRO A 56 -0.96 -1.20 -8.00
C PRO A 56 -1.54 -0.36 -6.86
N SER A 57 -1.74 -0.97 -5.70
CA SER A 57 -2.01 -0.23 -4.46
C SER A 57 -0.86 0.75 -4.15
N ASP A 58 -1.13 1.84 -3.45
CA ASP A 58 -0.08 2.82 -3.04
C ASP A 58 1.09 2.17 -2.31
N LEU A 59 0.83 1.09 -1.55
CA LEU A 59 1.85 0.27 -0.89
C LEU A 59 2.77 -0.42 -1.91
N ILE A 60 2.19 -1.17 -2.84
CA ILE A 60 2.94 -1.87 -3.91
C ILE A 60 3.72 -0.86 -4.74
N LEU A 61 3.11 0.28 -5.07
CA LEU A 61 3.78 1.34 -5.81
C LEU A 61 4.99 1.86 -5.01
N ARG A 62 4.88 2.03 -3.70
CA ARG A 62 5.98 2.53 -2.86
C ARG A 62 7.12 1.54 -2.64
N ILE A 63 6.83 0.24 -2.57
CA ILE A 63 7.85 -0.80 -2.31
C ILE A 63 8.38 -1.42 -3.61
N GLY A 64 7.58 -1.45 -4.67
CA GLY A 64 7.90 -2.03 -5.97
C GLY A 64 8.39 -1.05 -7.02
N ASP A 65 8.10 0.25 -6.90
CA ASP A 65 8.75 1.29 -7.71
C ASP A 65 10.18 1.50 -7.20
N THR A 66 11.07 0.62 -7.64
CA THR A 66 12.47 0.62 -7.19
C THR A 66 13.24 1.84 -7.67
N ASN A 67 12.75 2.51 -8.72
CA ASN A 67 13.43 3.60 -9.41
C ASN A 67 12.84 5.00 -9.07
N GLY A 68 11.62 5.04 -8.51
CA GLY A 68 10.94 6.25 -8.04
C GLY A 68 10.23 7.06 -9.13
N ASP A 69 9.90 6.46 -10.28
CA ASP A 69 9.23 7.14 -11.40
C ASP A 69 7.69 7.20 -11.28
N GLY A 70 7.14 6.60 -10.22
CA GLY A 70 5.72 6.51 -9.93
C GLY A 70 5.00 5.40 -10.70
N LYS A 71 5.73 4.44 -11.29
CA LYS A 71 5.16 3.33 -12.06
C LYS A 71 5.84 2.02 -11.71
N ILE A 72 5.05 0.95 -11.70
CA ILE A 72 5.57 -0.42 -11.67
C ILE A 72 5.85 -0.85 -13.10
N THR A 73 7.10 -1.09 -13.44
CA THR A 73 7.52 -1.51 -14.79
C THR A 73 8.49 -2.69 -14.75
N PRO A 74 8.74 -3.37 -15.89
CA PRO A 74 9.79 -4.39 -15.98
C PRO A 74 11.20 -3.87 -15.64
N GLN A 75 11.42 -2.56 -15.72
CA GLN A 75 12.68 -1.95 -15.30
C GLN A 75 12.88 -2.08 -13.78
N ASP A 76 11.80 -2.01 -13.00
CA ASP A 76 11.85 -2.17 -11.55
C ASP A 76 12.18 -3.60 -11.15
N ALA A 77 11.56 -4.57 -11.83
CA ALA A 77 11.92 -5.98 -11.70
C ALA A 77 13.40 -6.23 -12.01
N GLN A 78 13.95 -5.58 -13.04
CA GLN A 78 15.38 -5.67 -13.37
C GLN A 78 16.29 -5.02 -12.32
N ASN A 79 15.92 -3.86 -11.79
CA ASN A 79 16.67 -3.21 -10.70
C ASN A 79 16.69 -4.09 -9.44
N LEU A 80 15.57 -4.72 -9.11
CA LEU A 80 15.48 -5.65 -8.00
C LEU A 80 16.40 -6.87 -8.22
N PHE A 81 16.38 -7.45 -9.43
CA PHE A 81 17.30 -8.52 -9.80
C PHE A 81 18.78 -8.14 -9.62
N LEU A 82 19.17 -6.93 -10.05
CA LEU A 82 20.54 -6.45 -9.92
C LEU A 82 20.95 -6.23 -8.46
N ARG A 83 20.01 -5.87 -7.57
CA ARG A 83 20.27 -5.77 -6.13
C ARG A 83 20.49 -7.13 -5.48
N LEU A 84 19.77 -8.16 -5.92
CA LEU A 84 19.92 -9.52 -5.40
C LEU A 84 21.19 -10.20 -5.92
N ASN A 85 21.58 -9.91 -7.16
CA ASN A 85 22.74 -10.52 -7.82
C ASN A 85 23.76 -9.45 -8.25
N PRO A 86 24.46 -8.79 -7.31
CA PRO A 86 25.49 -7.82 -7.64
C PRO A 86 26.62 -8.52 -8.41
N ARG A 87 26.98 -7.97 -9.58
CA ARG A 87 28.12 -8.48 -10.35
C ARG A 87 29.40 -8.12 -9.61
N ASN A 88 30.08 -9.14 -9.11
CA ASN A 88 31.31 -9.03 -8.33
C ASN A 88 32.57 -9.12 -9.20
#